data_AF-A0A382KIC5-F1
#
_entry.id   AF-A0A382KIC5-F1
#
_cell.length_a   1.000
_cell.length_b   1.000
_cell.length_c   1.000
_cell.angle_alpha   90.00
_cell.angle_beta   90.00
_cell.angle_gamma   90.00
#
_symmetry.space_group_name_H-M   'P 1'
#
loop_
_entity.id
_entity.type
_entity.pdbx_description
1 polymer ?
#
loop_
_entity_poly.entity_id
_entity_poly.type
_entity_poly.pdbx_seq_one_letter_code
_entity_poly.pdbx_strand_id
1 'polypeptide(L)'
;MTENNNKPTEDEAKKAVRTLIQWAGDDPEREGLKETPQRVAKAYKDWFSGYEEDPYEYMNRTFEEVDGYDEMVTLRGITFESH
;
A
#
# COMPACT_ATOMS: atom_id res chain seq x y z
N MET A 1 8.73 15.03 -7.26
CA MET A 1 7.95 14.73 -6.04
C MET A 1 7.38 16.03 -5.53
N THR A 2 6.07 16.25 -5.64
CA THR A 2 5.45 17.42 -5.01
C THR A 2 5.44 17.17 -3.52
N GLU A 3 6.27 17.89 -2.75
CA GLU A 3 6.12 17.93 -1.29
C GLU A 3 4.71 18.44 -0.98
N ASN A 4 3.84 17.50 -0.63
CA ASN A 4 2.46 17.80 -0.34
C ASN A 4 2.41 18.34 1.08
N ASN A 5 2.61 19.65 1.20
CA ASN A 5 2.75 20.43 2.45
C ASN A 5 1.47 20.44 3.32
N ASN A 6 0.54 19.52 3.04
CA ASN A 6 -0.78 19.41 3.64
C ASN A 6 -1.16 17.93 3.94
N LYS A 7 -0.17 17.03 4.07
CA LYS A 7 -0.41 15.62 4.43
C LYS A 7 -0.98 15.55 5.86
N PRO A 8 -2.18 14.98 6.05
CA PRO A 8 -2.75 14.82 7.40
C PRO A 8 -1.88 13.94 8.28
N THR A 9 -1.92 14.20 9.58
CA THR A 9 -1.29 13.37 10.60
C THR A 9 -1.96 11.99 10.70
N GLU A 10 -1.25 11.02 11.28
CA GLU A 10 -1.81 9.67 11.49
C GLU A 10 -3.05 9.69 12.38
N ASP A 11 -3.11 10.60 13.36
CA ASP A 11 -4.26 10.74 14.24
C ASP A 11 -5.47 11.33 13.53
N GLU A 12 -5.28 12.24 12.57
CA GLU A 12 -6.36 12.72 11.71
C GLU A 12 -6.90 11.60 10.82
N ALA A 13 -6.03 10.76 10.27
CA ALA A 13 -6.44 9.58 9.51
C ALA A 13 -7.26 8.60 10.38
N LYS A 14 -6.80 8.29 11.60
CA LYS A 14 -7.56 7.44 12.54
C LYS A 14 -8.91 8.05 12.90
N LYS A 15 -8.98 9.36 13.13
CA LYS A 15 -10.24 10.06 13.38
C LYS A 15 -11.19 9.94 12.20
N ALA A 16 -10.71 10.10 10.97
CA ALA A 16 -11.51 9.88 9.77
C ALA A 16 -12.06 8.45 9.71
N VAL A 17 -11.25 7.44 10.03
CA VAL A 17 -11.73 6.04 10.11
C VAL A 17 -12.80 5.87 11.18
N ARG A 18 -12.65 6.47 12.37
CA ARG A 18 -13.71 6.47 13.41
C ARG A 18 -15.00 7.10 12.88
N THR A 19 -14.90 8.21 12.15
CA THR A 19 -16.05 8.86 11.50
C THR A 19 -16.73 7.93 10.50
N LEU A 20 -15.96 7.19 9.68
CA LEU A 20 -16.53 6.23 8.72
C LEU A 20 -17.26 5.08 9.43
N ILE A 21 -16.71 4.56 10.53
CA ILE A 21 -17.34 3.52 11.34
C ILE A 21 -18.67 4.01 11.91
N GLN A 22 -18.69 5.21 12.51
CA GLN A 22 -19.90 5.81 13.05
C GLN A 22 -20.94 6.07 11.96
N TRP A 23 -20.49 6.58 10.81
CA TRP A 23 -21.36 6.82 9.65
C TRP A 23 -21.97 5.52 9.11
N ALA A 24 -21.25 4.40 9.19
CA ALA A 24 -21.77 3.07 8.85
C ALA A 24 -22.76 2.50 9.88
N GLY A 25 -22.97 3.17 11.02
CA GLY A 25 -23.92 2.78 12.06
C GLY A 25 -23.36 1.85 13.13
N ASP A 26 -22.04 1.72 13.25
CA ASP A 26 -21.37 0.90 14.26
C ASP A 26 -20.65 1.76 15.32
N ASP A 27 -20.32 1.18 16.48
CA ASP A 27 -19.63 1.87 17.58
C ASP A 27 -18.11 1.69 17.50
N PRO A 28 -17.32 2.74 17.22
CA PRO A 28 -15.86 2.64 17.15
C PRO A 28 -15.17 2.36 18.49
N GLU A 29 -15.87 2.47 19.63
CA GLU A 29 -15.32 2.19 20.96
C GLU A 29 -15.58 0.75 21.42
N ARG A 30 -16.39 -0.05 20.70
CA ARG A 30 -16.59 -1.45 21.05
C ARG A 30 -15.29 -2.24 20.91
N GLU A 31 -15.12 -3.26 21.77
CA GLU A 31 -13.89 -4.07 21.86
C GLU A 31 -13.34 -4.52 20.49
N GLY A 32 -14.20 -4.95 19.57
CA GLY A 32 -13.79 -5.39 18.23
C GLY A 32 -13.31 -4.28 17.27
N LEU A 33 -13.65 -3.01 17.53
CA LEU A 33 -13.35 -1.88 16.64
C LEU A 33 -12.42 -0.84 17.21
N LYS A 34 -12.16 -0.85 18.51
CA LYS A 34 -11.29 0.14 19.17
C LYS A 34 -9.94 0.31 18.48
N GLU A 35 -9.36 -0.79 18.04
CA GLU A 35 -8.08 -0.87 17.32
C GLU A 35 -8.21 -0.80 15.79
N THR A 36 -9.42 -0.84 15.23
CA THR A 36 -9.65 -0.79 13.77
C THR A 36 -9.05 0.46 13.13
N PRO A 37 -9.20 1.68 13.67
CA PRO A 37 -8.59 2.87 13.08
C PRO A 37 -7.07 2.75 12.90
N GLN A 38 -6.37 2.17 13.87
CA GLN A 38 -4.93 1.93 13.78
C GLN A 38 -4.60 0.92 12.68
N ARG A 39 -5.35 -0.19 12.63
CA ARG A 39 -5.15 -1.24 11.62
C ARG A 39 -5.40 -0.73 10.20
N VAL A 40 -6.42 0.09 10.00
CA VAL A 40 -6.73 0.70 8.69
C VAL A 40 -5.64 1.68 8.27
N ALA A 41 -5.20 2.57 9.16
CA ALA A 41 -4.11 3.49 8.87
C ALA A 41 -2.82 2.75 8.49
N LYS A 42 -2.52 1.62 9.17
CA LYS A 42 -1.39 0.76 8.82
C LYS A 42 -1.58 0.10 7.44
N ALA A 43 -2.74 -0.49 7.17
CA ALA A 43 -3.02 -1.14 5.89
C ALA A 43 -2.85 -0.17 4.71
N TYR A 44 -3.29 1.09 4.86
CA TYR A 44 -3.10 2.11 3.82
C TYR A 44 -1.62 2.43 3.58
N LYS A 45 -0.80 2.49 4.63
CA LYS A 45 0.66 2.66 4.46
C LYS A 45 1.28 1.49 3.70
N ASP A 46 0.82 0.27 3.97
CA ASP A 46 1.34 -0.94 3.32
C ASP A 46 0.88 -1.03 1.85
N TRP A 47 -0.40 -0.82 1.56
CA TRP A 47 -0.94 -0.92 0.20
C TRP A 47 -0.43 0.17 -0.74
N PHE A 48 -0.14 1.36 -0.19
CA PHE A 48 0.32 2.50 -0.95
C PHE A 48 1.83 2.76 -0.80
N SER A 49 2.58 1.82 -0.23
CA SER A 49 4.04 1.95 -0.04
C SER A 49 4.77 2.17 -1.36
N GLY A 50 4.28 1.57 -2.45
CA GLY A 50 4.87 1.68 -3.79
C GLY A 50 4.95 3.10 -4.35
N TYR A 51 4.21 4.09 -3.81
CA TYR A 51 4.38 5.49 -4.22
C TYR A 51 5.67 6.13 -3.68
N GLU A 52 6.25 5.55 -2.64
CA GLU A 52 7.52 5.99 -2.04
C GLU A 52 8.72 5.17 -2.61
N GLU A 53 8.47 4.18 -3.48
CA GLU A 53 9.48 3.32 -4.09
C GLU A 53 9.79 3.76 -5.54
N ASP A 54 11.05 3.60 -5.96
CA ASP A 54 11.45 3.75 -7.36
C ASP A 54 11.44 2.38 -8.07
N PRO A 55 10.51 2.12 -9.02
CA PRO A 55 10.45 0.84 -9.71
C PRO A 55 11.71 0.53 -10.53
N TYR A 56 12.48 1.54 -10.95
CA TYR A 56 13.70 1.33 -11.73
C TYR A 56 14.80 0.64 -10.91
N GLU A 57 14.80 0.80 -9.59
CA GLU A 57 15.77 0.09 -8.73
C GLU A 57 15.67 -1.43 -8.87
N TYR A 58 14.46 -1.95 -9.03
CA TYR A 58 14.22 -3.39 -9.24
C TYR A 58 14.62 -3.87 -10.64
N MET A 59 14.67 -2.97 -11.63
CA MET A 59 15.07 -3.30 -13.01
C MET A 59 16.58 -3.31 -13.21
N ASN A 60 17.37 -2.81 -12.25
CA ASN A 60 18.83 -2.70 -12.37
C ASN A 60 19.57 -4.05 -12.38
N ARG A 61 18.94 -5.13 -11.91
CA ARG A 61 19.57 -6.46 -11.88
C ARG A 61 19.40 -7.16 -13.22
N THR A 62 20.50 -7.34 -13.93
CA THR A 62 20.58 -8.11 -15.18
C THR A 62 21.49 -9.32 -15.00
N PHE A 63 21.25 -10.38 -15.78
CA PHE A 63 22.10 -11.57 -15.80
C PHE A 63 22.78 -11.64 -17.17
N GLU A 64 24.12 -11.73 -17.18
CA GLU A 64 24.92 -11.72 -18.42
C GLU A 64 25.12 -13.13 -19.02
N GLU A 65 24.89 -14.20 -18.23
CA GLU A 65 24.99 -15.60 -18.67
C GLU A 65 23.73 -16.08 -19.41
N VAL A 66 23.34 -15.36 -20.45
CA VAL A 66 22.37 -15.84 -21.45
C VAL A 66 23.16 -16.12 -22.71
N ASP A 67 23.61 -17.36 -22.94
CA ASP A 67 24.40 -17.82 -24.09
C ASP A 67 23.69 -17.53 -25.45
N GLY A 68 23.57 -16.26 -25.84
CA GLY A 68 22.84 -15.81 -27.02
C GLY A 68 21.33 -16.11 -27.00
N TYR A 69 20.70 -16.31 -25.84
CA TYR A 69 19.28 -16.67 -25.76
C TYR A 69 18.40 -15.51 -26.29
N ASP A 70 17.83 -15.68 -27.49
CA ASP A 70 17.02 -14.68 -28.21
C ASP A 70 15.54 -15.07 -28.34
N GLU A 71 15.12 -16.11 -27.61
CA GLU A 71 13.75 -16.62 -27.60
C GLU A 71 12.86 -15.87 -26.59
N MET A 72 11.54 -15.99 -26.76
CA MET A 72 10.56 -15.36 -25.89
C MET A 72 10.57 -15.99 -24.49
N VAL A 73 10.76 -15.15 -23.48
CA VAL A 73 10.56 -15.53 -22.07
C VAL A 73 9.18 -15.11 -21.60
N THR A 74 8.40 -16.03 -21.02
CA THR A 74 7.09 -15.71 -20.42
C THR A 74 7.05 -16.08 -18.95
N LEU A 75 6.72 -15.12 -18.09
CA LEU A 75 6.39 -15.35 -16.69
C LEU A 75 4.87 -15.28 -16.51
N ARG A 76 4.29 -16.30 -15.87
CA ARG A 76 2.84 -16.40 -15.63
C ARG A 76 2.59 -16.79 -14.17
N GLY A 77 1.38 -16.53 -13.69
CA GLY A 77 0.99 -16.89 -12.32
C GLY A 77 1.52 -15.93 -11.25
N ILE A 78 1.79 -14.67 -11.61
CA ILE A 78 2.12 -13.62 -10.63
C ILE A 78 0.82 -13.17 -9.98
N THR A 79 0.71 -13.37 -8.67
CA THR A 79 -0.39 -12.81 -7.88
C THR A 79 -0.22 -11.29 -7.80
N PHE A 80 -1.30 -10.55 -8.08
CA PHE A 80 -1.31 -9.10 -8.04
C PHE A 80 -2.64 -8.59 -7.51
N GLU A 81 -2.58 -7.60 -6.63
CA GLU A 81 -3.73 -6.93 -6.02
C GLU A 81 -3.49 -5.42 -5.99
N SER A 82 -4.54 -4.62 -6.21
CA SER A 82 -4.46 -3.15 -6.25
C SER A 82 -5.76 -2.53 -5.72
N HIS A 83 -5.68 -1.32 -5.17
CA HIS A 83 -6.77 -0.62 -4.47
C HIS A 83 -6.89 0.84 -4.92
#